data_AF-A0A2T4RXT3-F1
#
_entry.id   AF-A0A2T4RXT3-F1
#
_cell.length_a   1.000
_cell.length_b   1.000
_cell.length_c   1.000
_cell.angle_alpha   90.00
_cell.angle_beta   90.00
_cell.angle_gamma   90.00
#
_symmetry.space_group_name_H-M   'P 1'
#
loop_
_entity.id
_entity.type
_entity.pdbx_description
1 polymer ?
#
loop_
_entity_poly.entity_id
_entity_poly.type
_entity_poly.pdbx_seq_one_letter_code
_entity_poly.pdbx_strand_id
1 'polypeptide(L)'
;MSVYLETQRLKLRDWEDKDLLPFQKMNANRQVRRFFPSILSYRRSELDMQAMQKQLKQSGIGLFAVELKESGEWIGFIGLNYLPKRSQYP
;
A
#
# COMPACT_ATOMS: atom_id res chain seq x y z
N MET A 1 6.79 -8.96 -11.11
CA MET A 1 6.76 -7.57 -10.63
C MET A 1 6.46 -6.68 -11.81
N SER A 2 5.26 -6.14 -11.86
CA SER A 2 4.80 -5.19 -12.88
C SER A 2 4.93 -3.76 -12.36
N VAL A 3 5.26 -2.81 -13.25
CA VAL A 3 5.20 -1.37 -13.00
C VAL A 3 3.99 -0.83 -13.76
N TYR A 4 3.09 -0.15 -13.05
CA TYR A 4 1.81 0.33 -13.58
C TYR A 4 1.88 1.78 -14.02
N LEU A 5 2.65 2.59 -13.30
CA LEU A 5 2.82 4.01 -13.57
C LEU A 5 4.19 4.48 -13.12
N GLU A 6 4.74 5.41 -13.88
CA GLU A 6 5.99 6.07 -13.55
C GLU A 6 5.83 7.59 -13.59
N THR A 7 6.45 8.27 -12.64
CA THR A 7 6.63 9.73 -12.67
C THR A 7 8.11 10.06 -12.88
N GLN A 8 8.48 11.33 -12.79
CA GLN A 8 9.90 11.71 -12.77
C GLN A 8 10.67 11.03 -11.61
N ARG A 9 10.03 10.79 -10.46
CA ARG A 9 10.70 10.30 -9.23
C ARG A 9 10.23 8.94 -8.75
N LEU A 10 9.04 8.49 -9.14
CA LEU A 10 8.35 7.36 -8.52
C LEU A 10 8.06 6.24 -9.52
N LYS A 11 8.12 5.00 -9.03
CA LYS A 11 7.48 3.82 -9.65
C LYS A 11 6.30 3.38 -8.78
N LEU A 12 5.15 3.18 -9.41
CA LEU A 12 4.00 2.52 -8.80
C LEU A 12 3.99 1.09 -9.32
N ARG A 13 4.22 0.13 -8.44
CA ARG A 13 4.47 -1.28 -8.80
C ARG A 13 3.66 -2.25 -7.94
N ASP A 14 3.74 -3.52 -8.32
CA ASP A 14 3.31 -4.63 -7.48
C ASP A 14 3.94 -4.56 -6.08
N TRP A 15 3.18 -5.07 -5.10
CA TRP A 15 3.70 -5.40 -3.78
C TRP A 15 4.62 -6.62 -3.84
N GLU A 16 5.73 -6.55 -3.13
CA GLU A 16 6.72 -7.61 -2.95
C GLU A 16 6.88 -7.98 -1.48
N ASP A 17 7.39 -9.17 -1.18
CA ASP A 17 7.57 -9.64 0.20
C ASP A 17 8.48 -8.73 1.03
N LYS A 18 9.46 -8.07 0.36
CA LYS A 18 10.37 -7.11 0.99
C LYS A 18 9.67 -5.85 1.52
N ASP A 19 8.48 -5.52 0.99
CA ASP A 19 7.71 -4.34 1.39
C ASP A 19 6.94 -4.56 2.71
N LEU A 20 6.78 -5.83 3.13
CA LEU A 20 5.95 -6.18 4.29
C LEU A 20 6.46 -5.55 5.59
N LEU A 21 7.76 -5.70 5.89
CA LEU A 21 8.33 -5.18 7.13
C LEU A 21 8.30 -3.63 7.20
N PRO A 22 8.70 -2.89 6.15
CA PRO A 22 8.49 -1.43 6.08
C PRO A 22 7.02 -1.03 6.27
N PHE A 23 6.08 -1.73 5.62
CA PHE A 23 4.65 -1.46 5.75
C PHE A 23 4.12 -1.71 7.17
N GLN A 24 4.58 -2.78 7.83
CA GLN A 24 4.26 -3.08 9.22
C GLN A 24 4.80 -2.00 10.17
N LYS A 25 6.05 -1.58 10.00
CA LYS A 25 6.64 -0.48 10.78
C LYS A 25 5.89 0.83 10.58
N MET A 26 5.54 1.16 9.34
CA MET A 26 4.77 2.35 8.99
C MET A 26 3.39 2.34 9.67
N ASN A 27 2.68 1.21 9.65
CA ASN A 27 1.37 1.09 10.29
C ASN A 27 1.42 0.98 11.82
N ALA A 28 2.54 0.59 12.41
CA ALA A 28 2.75 0.66 13.85
C ALA A 28 3.17 2.07 14.33
N ASN A 29 3.49 2.99 13.40
CA ASN A 29 3.94 4.34 13.72
C ASN A 29 2.75 5.26 14.03
N ARG A 30 2.75 5.84 15.24
CA ARG A 30 1.70 6.75 15.74
C ARG A 30 1.61 8.07 14.95
N GLN A 31 2.70 8.57 14.38
CA GLN A 31 2.68 9.78 13.57
C GLN A 31 2.00 9.52 12.22
N VAL A 32 2.33 8.41 11.56
CA VAL A 32 1.69 8.02 10.29
C VAL A 32 0.20 7.78 10.48
N ARG A 33 -0.18 7.11 11.57
CA ARG A 33 -1.57 6.76 11.87
C ARG A 33 -2.29 7.73 12.80
N ARG A 34 -1.79 8.97 12.94
CA ARG A 34 -2.34 9.99 13.86
C ARG A 34 -3.84 10.24 13.69
N PHE A 35 -4.33 10.16 12.44
CA PHE A 35 -5.72 10.41 12.09
C PHE A 35 -6.53 9.13 11.84
N PHE A 36 -5.93 7.96 12.06
CA PHE A 36 -6.64 6.68 12.03
C PHE A 36 -7.16 6.33 13.43
N PRO A 37 -8.19 5.49 13.54
CA PRO A 37 -8.73 5.07 14.85
C PRO A 37 -7.69 4.40 15.78
N SER A 38 -6.67 3.77 15.21
CA SER A 38 -5.60 3.09 15.94
C SER A 38 -4.38 2.83 15.07
N ILE A 39 -3.25 2.50 15.71
CA ILE A 39 -2.13 1.82 15.06
C ILE A 39 -2.51 0.37 14.70
N LEU A 40 -1.82 -0.24 13.74
CA LEU A 40 -2.05 -1.66 13.42
C LEU A 40 -0.94 -2.54 13.99
N SER A 41 -1.31 -3.77 14.35
CA SER A 41 -0.36 -4.83 14.62
C SER A 41 0.29 -5.33 13.32
N TYR A 42 1.47 -5.93 13.44
CA TYR A 42 2.19 -6.47 12.28
C TYR A 42 1.37 -7.51 11.52
N ARG A 43 0.65 -8.37 12.27
CA ARG A 43 -0.25 -9.36 11.68
C ARG A 43 -1.41 -8.72 10.94
N ARG A 44 -1.99 -7.64 11.47
CA ARG A 44 -3.08 -6.93 10.78
C ARG A 44 -2.58 -6.26 9.50
N SER A 45 -1.41 -5.62 9.53
CA SER A 45 -0.78 -5.04 8.34
C SER A 45 -0.47 -6.10 7.28
N GLU A 46 -0.01 -7.28 7.66
CA GLU A 46 0.20 -8.38 6.70
C GLU A 46 -1.09 -8.77 5.98
N LEU A 47 -2.20 -8.92 6.72
CA LEU A 47 -3.51 -9.22 6.12
C LEU A 47 -4.00 -8.11 5.19
N ASP A 48 -3.80 -6.85 5.56
CA ASP A 48 -4.18 -5.71 4.72
C ASP A 48 -3.32 -5.67 3.44
N MET A 49 -2.00 -5.96 3.51
CA MET A 49 -1.13 -6.05 2.34
C MET A 49 -1.54 -7.19 1.39
N GLN A 50 -1.84 -8.38 1.93
CA GLN A 50 -2.33 -9.51 1.14
C GLN A 50 -3.65 -9.18 0.43
N ALA A 51 -4.56 -8.48 1.10
CA ALA A 51 -5.81 -8.02 0.50
C ALA A 51 -5.56 -7.02 -0.64
N MET A 52 -4.66 -6.05 -0.45
CA MET A 52 -4.28 -5.09 -1.49
C MET A 52 -3.62 -5.77 -2.69
N GLN A 53 -2.71 -6.71 -2.46
CA GLN A 53 -2.04 -7.46 -3.53
C GLN A 53 -3.04 -8.32 -4.32
N LYS A 54 -3.99 -8.97 -3.64
CA LYS A 54 -5.06 -9.74 -4.28
C LYS A 54 -5.95 -8.84 -5.13
N GLN A 55 -6.40 -7.71 -4.59
CA GLN A 55 -7.25 -6.76 -5.32
C GLN A 55 -6.53 -6.24 -6.56
N LEU A 56 -5.28 -5.80 -6.41
CA LEU A 56 -4.48 -5.26 -7.51
C LEU A 56 -4.32 -6.28 -8.65
N LYS A 57 -4.03 -7.55 -8.33
CA LYS A 57 -3.94 -8.64 -9.31
C LYS A 57 -5.27 -8.91 -10.02
N GLN A 58 -6.40 -8.73 -9.34
CA GLN A 58 -7.73 -9.04 -9.87
C GLN A 58 -8.28 -7.92 -10.76
N SER A 59 -8.12 -6.65 -10.38
CA SER A 59 -8.72 -5.51 -11.11
C SER A 59 -7.74 -4.76 -12.01
N GLY A 60 -6.43 -5.00 -11.91
CA GLY A 60 -5.40 -4.23 -12.62
C GLY A 60 -5.25 -2.77 -12.13
N ILE A 61 -6.11 -2.34 -11.22
CA ILE A 61 -6.13 -1.06 -10.53
C ILE A 61 -6.27 -1.36 -9.03
N GLY A 62 -5.47 -0.71 -8.20
CA GLY A 62 -5.48 -0.92 -6.75
C GLY A 62 -4.59 0.10 -6.03
N LEU A 63 -4.29 -0.20 -4.77
CA LEU A 63 -3.24 0.50 -4.03
C LEU A 63 -1.89 -0.14 -4.39
N PHE A 64 -1.04 0.61 -5.08
CA PHE A 64 0.27 0.19 -5.54
C PHE A 64 1.34 0.45 -4.46
N ALA A 65 2.35 -0.40 -4.40
CA ALA A 65 3.58 -0.07 -3.67
C ALA A 65 4.32 1.06 -4.41
N VAL A 66 4.82 2.03 -3.65
CA VAL A 66 5.52 3.20 -4.21
C VAL A 66 7.01 3.09 -3.90
N GLU A 67 7.80 3.17 -4.95
CA GLU A 67 9.26 3.10 -4.89
C GLU A 67 9.89 4.39 -5.45
N LEU A 68 10.94 4.89 -4.80
CA LEU A 68 11.80 5.92 -5.35
C LEU A 68 12.68 5.36 -6.47
N LYS A 69 12.67 5.99 -7.64
CA LYS A 69 13.46 5.55 -8.80
C LYS A 69 14.95 5.51 -8.56
N GLU A 70 15.45 6.50 -7.81
CA GLU A 70 16.89 6.69 -7.59
C GLU A 70 17.48 5.63 -6.67
N SER A 71 16.79 5.33 -5.57
CA SER A 71 17.30 4.43 -4.51
C SER A 71 16.70 3.03 -4.55
N GLY A 72 15.57 2.83 -5.24
CA GLY A 72 14.77 1.61 -5.11
C GLY A 72 14.08 1.48 -3.75
N GLU A 73 14.07 2.55 -2.93
CA GLU A 73 13.47 2.54 -1.60
C GLU A 73 11.94 2.55 -1.69
N TRP A 74 11.31 1.65 -0.95
CA TRP A 74 9.87 1.65 -0.73
C TRP A 74 9.50 2.79 0.23
N ILE A 75 8.54 3.64 -0.16
CA ILE A 75 8.17 4.85 0.60
C ILE A 75 6.68 4.91 0.97
N GLY A 76 5.93 3.84 0.76
CA GLY A 76 4.50 3.79 1.07
C GLY A 76 3.69 3.17 -0.05
N PHE A 77 2.42 3.56 -0.10
CA PHE A 77 1.47 3.10 -1.12
C PHE A 77 0.55 4.23 -1.55
N ILE A 78 0.11 4.17 -2.81
CA ILE A 78 -0.87 5.11 -3.37
C ILE A 78 -1.62 4.41 -4.50
N GLY A 79 -2.83 4.86 -4.80
CA GLY A 79 -3.57 4.37 -5.95
C GLY A 79 -5.05 4.63 -5.82
N LEU A 80 -5.82 3.79 -6.47
CA LEU A 80 -7.28 3.87 -6.48
C LEU A 80 -7.84 2.58 -5.90
N ASN A 81 -8.96 2.67 -5.21
CA ASN A 81 -9.67 1.50 -4.73
C ASN A 81 -11.15 1.61 -5.12
N TYR A 82 -11.75 0.46 -5.44
CA TYR A 82 -13.17 0.42 -5.74
C TYR A 82 -13.96 0.51 -4.44
N LEU A 83 -14.79 1.54 -4.34
CA LEU A 83 -15.77 1.63 -3.27
C LEU A 83 -17.02 0.85 -3.69
N PRO A 84 -17.53 -0.07 -2.86
CA PRO A 84 -18.81 -0.71 -3.14
C PRO A 84 -19.93 0.34 -3.13
N LYS A 85 -20.99 0.13 -3.92
CA LYS A 85 -22.12 1.07 -4.05
C LYS A 85 -22.78 1.48 -2.72
N ARG A 86 -22.63 0.69 -1.66
CA ARG A 86 -23.15 0.98 -0.31
C ARG A 86 -22.01 1.13 0.71
N SER A 87 -20.85 1.63 0.28
CA SER A 87 -19.76 1.94 1.19
C SER A 87 -20.23 2.96 2.22
N GLN A 88 -20.05 2.64 3.50
CA GLN A 88 -20.21 3.59 4.62
C GLN A 88 -18.84 4.11 5.07
N TYR A 89 -17.83 4.08 4.18
CA TYR A 89 -16.67 4.93 4.40
C TYR A 89 -17.20 6.36 4.57
N PRO A 90 -16.87 7.04 5.68
CA PRO A 90 -17.30 8.42 5.89
C PRO A 90 -16.84 9.34 4.76
#